data_AF-A0A0A9HYZ8-F1
#
_entry.id   AF-A0A0A9HYZ8-F1
#
_cell.length_a   1.000
_cell.length_b   1.000
_cell.length_c   1.000
_cell.angle_alpha   90.00
_cell.angle_beta   90.00
_cell.angle_gamma   90.00
#
_symmetry.space_group_name_H-M   'P 1'
#
loop_
_entity.id
_entity.type
_entity.pdbx_description
1 polymer ?
#
loop_
_entity_poly.entity_id
_entity_poly.type
_entity_poly.pdbx_seq_one_letter_code
_entity_poly.pdbx_strand_id
1 'polypeptide(L)'
;MGCFKNIAWLMWSWKCNNCDYLRLGTSIMGTVEPFCLKRLNEEDSWTLFSRRAFGTCQLDSSKLVEIGKKIVYKCHGGPLALKSMGGLMSTKHEIRDWLAILKAILGMRKTKYGQH
;
A
#
# COMPACT_ATOMS: atom_id res chain seq x y z
N MET A 1 -45.66 -6.55 -18.35
CA MET A 1 -44.83 -5.91 -19.40
C MET A 1 -43.90 -4.92 -18.72
N GLY A 2 -42.61 -4.94 -19.05
CA GLY A 2 -41.60 -4.21 -18.26
C GLY A 2 -41.30 -2.81 -18.78
N CYS A 3 -40.38 -2.13 -18.10
CA CYS A 3 -39.56 -1.06 -18.69
C CYS A 3 -38.24 -0.94 -17.92
N PHE A 4 -37.14 -1.33 -18.56
CA PHE A 4 -35.77 -1.10 -18.08
C PHE A 4 -35.52 0.40 -17.90
N LYS A 5 -35.08 0.84 -16.71
CA LYS A 5 -34.36 2.13 -16.55
C LYS A 5 -33.18 2.03 -15.59
N ASN A 6 -32.00 1.89 -16.20
CA ASN A 6 -30.66 2.26 -15.74
C ASN A 6 -30.05 1.63 -14.47
N ILE A 7 -29.15 0.67 -14.75
CA ILE A 7 -28.15 0.09 -13.85
C ILE A 7 -26.99 1.07 -13.54
N ALA A 8 -27.04 2.30 -14.07
CA ALA A 8 -25.97 3.31 -13.99
C ALA A 8 -25.56 3.69 -12.55
N TRP A 9 -26.49 3.63 -11.58
CA TRP A 9 -26.20 3.96 -10.18
C TRP A 9 -25.32 2.92 -9.46
N LEU A 10 -25.29 1.67 -9.92
CA LEU A 10 -24.49 0.61 -9.29
C LEU A 10 -23.04 0.56 -9.80
N MET A 11 -22.71 1.24 -10.90
CA MET A 11 -21.34 1.28 -11.44
C MET A 11 -20.49 2.45 -10.94
N TRP A 12 -21.09 3.52 -10.37
CA TRP A 12 -20.32 4.62 -9.76
C TRP A 12 -20.07 4.45 -8.25
N SER A 13 -19.93 3.21 -7.78
CA SER A 13 -19.33 2.92 -6.47
C SER A 13 -18.19 1.88 -6.53
N TRP A 14 -17.87 1.37 -7.74
CA TRP A 14 -16.80 0.37 -7.92
C TRP A 14 -15.52 0.97 -8.54
N LYS A 15 -15.01 2.02 -7.89
CA LYS A 15 -13.62 2.50 -8.09
C LYS A 15 -12.82 2.63 -6.78
N CYS A 16 -13.16 1.81 -5.79
CA CYS A 16 -12.30 1.54 -4.64
C CYS A 16 -11.53 0.24 -4.85
N ASN A 17 -10.47 0.29 -5.67
CA ASN A 17 -9.49 -0.79 -5.73
C ASN A 17 -8.71 -0.86 -4.41
N ASN A 18 -8.65 -2.06 -3.81
CA ASN A 18 -8.01 -2.41 -2.53
C ASN A 18 -8.60 -1.76 -1.26
N CYS A 19 -9.48 -2.51 -0.59
CA CYS A 19 -9.72 -2.42 0.86
C CYS A 19 -9.86 -3.84 1.41
N ASP A 20 -8.78 -4.39 1.98
CA ASP A 20 -8.82 -5.68 2.68
C ASP A 20 -9.69 -5.58 3.95
N TYR A 21 -10.55 -6.57 4.16
CA TYR A 21 -11.68 -6.49 5.12
C TYR A 21 -11.55 -7.59 6.18
N LEU A 22 -10.98 -7.29 7.36
CA LEU A 22 -10.90 -8.29 8.45
C LEU A 22 -10.97 -7.69 9.88
N ARG A 23 -12.21 -7.67 10.42
CA ARG A 23 -12.70 -8.21 11.73
C ARG A 23 -11.63 -8.80 12.69
N LEU A 24 -11.72 -8.75 14.03
CA LEU A 24 -12.74 -8.43 15.07
C LEU A 24 -12.08 -7.53 16.16
N GLY A 25 -12.65 -7.07 17.29
CA GLY A 25 -13.96 -7.16 18.01
C GLY A 25 -13.69 -6.70 19.47
N THR A 26 -14.58 -6.05 20.25
CA THR A 26 -15.88 -6.48 20.80
C THR A 26 -16.90 -5.31 20.89
N SER A 27 -18.11 -5.57 21.40
CA SER A 27 -19.32 -4.73 21.29
C SER A 27 -19.24 -3.28 21.80
N ILE A 28 -18.92 -2.34 20.90
CA ILE A 28 -19.39 -0.94 20.96
C ILE A 28 -19.88 -0.55 19.56
N MET A 29 -21.17 -0.73 19.27
CA MET A 29 -21.76 -0.23 18.01
C MET A 29 -22.06 1.27 18.10
N GLY A 30 -21.00 2.08 18.02
CA GLY A 30 -21.07 3.33 17.28
C GLY A 30 -20.85 3.01 15.80
N THR A 31 -21.62 3.61 14.89
CA THR A 31 -21.34 3.55 13.45
C THR A 31 -20.09 4.40 13.17
N VAL A 32 -18.90 3.79 13.35
CA VAL A 32 -17.65 4.39 12.92
C VAL A 32 -17.66 4.43 11.40
N GLU A 33 -17.93 5.60 10.85
CA GLU A 33 -17.87 5.85 9.42
C GLU A 33 -16.46 5.47 8.91
N PRO A 34 -16.32 4.70 7.82
CA PRO A 34 -15.01 4.23 7.36
C PRO A 34 -14.09 5.40 7.06
N PHE A 35 -13.06 5.61 7.91
CA PHE A 35 -12.14 6.71 7.72
C PHE A 35 -11.20 6.42 6.54
N CYS A 36 -11.62 6.85 5.34
CA CYS A 36 -10.88 6.68 4.10
C CYS A 36 -9.51 7.34 4.18
N LEU A 37 -8.48 6.55 4.47
CA LEU A 37 -7.08 7.00 4.46
C LEU A 37 -6.69 7.44 3.05
N LYS A 38 -6.69 8.76 2.83
CA LYS A 38 -6.29 9.38 1.57
C LYS A 38 -4.90 8.87 1.15
N ARG A 39 -4.78 8.46 -0.11
CA ARG A 39 -3.49 8.08 -0.71
C ARG A 39 -2.57 9.30 -0.73
N LEU A 40 -1.34 9.11 -0.28
CA LEU A 40 -0.30 10.13 -0.29
C LEU A 40 0.23 10.35 -1.71
N ASN A 41 0.73 11.56 -1.98
CA ASN A 41 1.53 11.83 -3.17
C ASN A 41 2.91 11.12 -3.05
N GLU A 42 3.74 11.16 -4.09
CA GLU A 42 5.02 10.43 -4.08
C GLU A 42 6.02 10.96 -3.04
N GLU A 43 6.04 12.26 -2.80
CA GLU A 43 6.95 12.94 -1.86
C GLU A 43 6.59 12.67 -0.40
N ASP A 44 5.31 12.80 -0.05
CA ASP A 44 4.74 12.41 1.25
C ASP A 44 4.94 10.91 1.50
N SER A 45 4.74 10.09 0.46
CA SER A 45 4.93 8.63 0.55
C SER A 45 6.39 8.27 0.83
N TRP A 46 7.32 8.93 0.13
CA TRP A 46 8.75 8.79 0.36
C TRP A 46 9.16 9.27 1.75
N THR A 47 8.65 10.43 2.19
CA THR A 47 8.94 11.01 3.49
C THR A 47 8.45 10.12 4.64
N LEU A 48 7.22 9.60 4.55
CA LEU A 48 6.67 8.67 5.53
C LEU A 48 7.46 7.36 5.61
N PHE A 49 7.82 6.78 4.46
CA PHE A 49 8.60 5.56 4.40
C PHE A 49 10.04 5.75 4.90
N SER A 50 10.76 6.75 4.37
CA SER A 50 12.17 6.99 4.66
C SER A 50 12.42 7.32 6.13
N ARG A 51 11.59 8.18 6.73
CA ARG A 51 11.62 8.48 8.18
C ARG A 51 11.45 7.22 9.04
N ARG A 52 10.69 6.23 8.58
CA ARG A 52 10.48 4.97 9.31
C ARG A 52 11.56 3.93 9.02
N ALA A 53 12.06 3.86 7.78
CA ALA A 53 13.04 2.88 7.32
C ALA A 53 14.49 3.20 7.73
N PHE A 54 14.88 4.47 7.69
CA PHE A 54 16.24 4.92 8.01
C PHE A 54 16.35 5.56 9.40
N GLY A 55 15.21 6.01 9.97
CA GLY A 55 15.19 6.72 11.25
C GLY A 55 15.85 8.09 11.13
N THR A 56 16.67 8.46 12.12
CA THR A 56 17.53 9.66 12.09
C THR A 56 18.89 9.39 11.44
N CYS A 57 19.25 8.13 11.20
CA CYS A 57 20.50 7.77 10.55
C CYS A 57 20.30 7.80 9.04
N GLN A 58 20.81 8.84 8.37
CA GLN A 58 20.94 8.80 6.90
C GLN A 58 21.91 7.66 6.55
N LEU A 59 21.36 6.59 5.97
CA LEU A 59 22.15 5.58 5.30
C LEU A 59 22.59 6.16 3.96
N ASP A 60 23.84 6.62 3.88
CA ASP A 60 24.48 7.21 2.67
C ASP A 60 24.55 6.26 1.46
N SER A 61 24.00 5.06 1.57
CA SER A 61 23.85 4.14 0.47
C SER A 61 22.74 4.61 -0.48
N SER A 62 23.14 5.40 -1.48
CA SER A 62 22.33 5.77 -2.67
C SER A 62 21.55 4.58 -3.26
N LYS A 63 22.13 3.37 -3.20
CA LYS A 63 21.51 2.12 -3.66
C LYS A 63 20.34 1.65 -2.79
N LEU A 64 20.39 1.83 -1.47
CA LEU A 64 19.25 1.57 -0.58
C LEU A 64 18.12 2.58 -0.82
N VAL A 65 18.46 3.85 -1.07
CA VAL A 65 17.49 4.89 -1.44
C VAL A 65 16.77 4.53 -2.75
N GLU A 66 17.50 4.09 -3.78
CA GLU A 66 16.93 3.65 -5.05
C GLU A 66 15.96 2.47 -4.89
N ILE A 67 16.31 1.46 -4.08
CA ILE A 67 15.44 0.32 -3.79
C ILE A 67 14.22 0.76 -2.97
N GLY A 68 14.41 1.63 -1.97
CA GLY A 68 13.33 2.21 -1.18
C GLY A 68 12.29 2.93 -2.03
N LYS A 69 12.72 3.76 -3.00
CA LYS A 69 11.81 4.42 -3.94
C LYS A 69 10.98 3.42 -4.77
N LYS A 70 11.59 2.31 -5.20
CA LYS A 70 10.88 1.22 -5.89
C LYS A 70 9.85 0.52 -4.99
N ILE A 71 10.14 0.34 -3.70
CA ILE A 71 9.18 -0.19 -2.72
C ILE A 71 8.01 0.78 -2.53
N VAL A 72 8.29 2.08 -2.29
CA VAL A 72 7.27 3.13 -2.13
C VAL A 72 6.33 3.20 -3.32
N TYR A 73 6.86 3.14 -4.55
CA TYR A 73 6.08 3.10 -5.77
C TYR A 73 5.12 1.89 -5.83
N LYS A 74 5.51 0.72 -5.29
CA LYS A 74 4.64 -0.47 -5.19
C LYS A 74 3.63 -0.41 -4.04
N CYS A 75 3.90 0.36 -2.99
CA CYS A 75 2.91 0.65 -1.94
C CYS A 75 1.80 1.62 -2.41
N HIS A 76 1.91 2.19 -3.61
CA HIS A 76 0.87 3.01 -4.26
C HIS A 76 0.32 4.16 -3.39
N GLY A 77 1.13 4.71 -2.48
CA GLY A 77 0.73 5.80 -1.59
C GLY A 77 -0.18 5.41 -0.43
N GLY A 78 -0.37 4.12 -0.13
CA GLY A 78 -1.15 3.65 1.01
C GLY A 78 -0.42 3.90 2.34
N PRO A 79 -0.92 4.77 3.26
CA PRO A 79 -0.17 5.16 4.46
C PRO A 79 0.19 3.99 5.38
N LEU A 80 -0.72 3.01 5.50
CA LEU A 80 -0.52 1.81 6.31
C LEU A 80 0.57 0.91 5.71
N ALA A 81 0.51 0.66 4.40
CA ALA A 81 1.53 -0.13 3.69
C ALA A 81 2.91 0.52 3.81
N LEU A 82 3.01 1.84 3.65
CA LEU A 82 4.27 2.59 3.77
C LEU A 82 4.86 2.51 5.20
N LYS A 83 4.03 2.63 6.24
CA LYS A 83 4.47 2.47 7.64
C LYS A 83 4.96 1.05 7.93
N SER A 84 4.21 0.03 7.50
CA SER A 84 4.57 -1.37 7.70
C SER A 84 5.85 -1.74 6.96
N MET A 85 5.97 -1.34 5.68
CA MET A 85 7.18 -1.56 4.90
C MET A 85 8.37 -0.82 5.50
N GLY A 86 8.23 0.46 5.89
CA GLY A 86 9.31 1.20 6.53
C GLY A 86 9.79 0.52 7.82
N GLY A 87 8.86 0.03 8.65
CA GLY A 87 9.21 -0.69 9.89
C GLY A 87 9.86 -2.06 9.66
N LEU A 88 9.54 -2.73 8.55
CA LEU A 88 10.26 -3.93 8.12
C LEU A 88 11.69 -3.57 7.68
N MET A 89 11.83 -2.54 6.83
CA MET A 89 13.11 -2.13 6.27
C MET A 89 14.10 -1.62 7.32
N SER A 90 13.63 -1.00 8.41
CA SER A 90 14.50 -0.54 9.51
C SER A 90 15.23 -1.66 10.27
N THR A 91 14.85 -2.92 10.04
CA THR A 91 15.56 -4.11 10.56
C THR A 91 16.62 -4.66 9.60
N LYS A 92 16.79 -4.05 8.42
CA LYS A 92 17.60 -4.57 7.31
C LYS A 92 18.72 -3.60 6.95
N HIS A 93 19.95 -3.98 7.26
CA HIS A 93 21.13 -3.16 7.00
C HIS A 93 21.78 -3.43 5.63
N GLU A 94 21.48 -4.58 5.00
CA GLU A 94 22.14 -5.00 3.77
C GLU A 94 21.30 -4.83 2.50
N ILE A 95 21.96 -4.45 1.41
CA ILE A 95 21.35 -4.29 0.08
C ILE A 95 20.68 -5.59 -0.39
N ARG A 96 21.22 -6.77 -0.05
CA ARG A 96 20.64 -8.06 -0.41
C ARG A 96 19.24 -8.28 0.18
N ASP A 97 19.03 -7.84 1.42
CA ASP A 97 17.74 -7.96 2.11
C ASP A 97 16.69 -7.06 1.47
N TRP A 98 17.08 -5.82 1.17
CA TRP A 98 16.22 -4.84 0.50
C TRP A 98 15.80 -5.32 -0.89
N LEU A 99 16.72 -5.93 -1.65
CA LEU A 99 16.42 -6.56 -2.93
C LEU A 99 15.53 -7.81 -2.79
N ALA A 100 15.71 -8.63 -1.75
CA ALA A 100 14.87 -9.79 -1.50
C ALA A 100 13.42 -9.39 -1.21
N ILE A 101 13.22 -8.36 -0.37
CA ILE A 101 11.89 -7.81 -0.06
C ILE A 101 11.26 -7.18 -1.30
N LEU A 102 12.01 -6.39 -2.10
CA LEU A 102 11.50 -5.86 -3.36
C LEU A 102 11.07 -6.98 -4.32
N LYS A 103 11.86 -8.06 -4.43
CA LYS A 103 11.52 -9.23 -5.26
C LYS A 103 10.25 -9.93 -4.76
N ALA A 104 10.05 -10.06 -3.45
CA ALA A 104 8.82 -10.63 -2.90
C ALA A 104 7.59 -9.78 -3.27
N ILE A 105 7.67 -8.45 -3.15
CA ILE A 105 6.61 -7.52 -3.57
C ILE A 105 6.32 -7.62 -5.07
N LEU A 106 7.34 -7.77 -5.90
CA LEU A 106 7.18 -7.96 -7.35
C LEU A 106 6.57 -9.33 -7.69
N GLY A 107 6.96 -10.39 -6.99
CA GLY A 107 6.51 -11.77 -7.19
C GLY A 107 5.03 -12.01 -6.86
N MET A 108 4.44 -11.19 -5.98
CA MET A 108 3.00 -11.27 -5.66
C MET A 108 2.08 -10.98 -6.86
N ARG A 109 2.57 -10.39 -7.95
CA ARG A 109 1.79 -10.23 -9.20
C ARG A 109 1.84 -11.47 -10.10
N LYS A 110 1.18 -12.54 -9.66
CA LYS A 110 0.60 -13.56 -10.54
C LYS A 110 -0.93 -13.60 -10.39
N THR A 111 -1.57 -12.45 -10.52
CA THR A 111 -3.01 -12.40 -10.83
C THR A 111 -3.23 -12.97 -12.22
N LYS A 112 -3.54 -14.27 -12.32
CA LYS A 112 -4.16 -14.82 -13.54
C LYS A 112 -5.57 -14.27 -13.66
N TYR A 113 -5.70 -13.11 -14.30
CA TYR A 113 -6.94 -12.63 -14.87
C TYR A 113 -6.60 -12.03 -16.24
N GLY A 114 -6.98 -12.74 -17.31
CA GLY A 114 -6.51 -12.46 -18.67
C GLY A 114 -5.28 -13.27 -19.09
N GLN A 115 -5.45 -14.58 -19.27
CA GLN A 115 -4.85 -15.21 -20.46
C GLN A 115 -5.93 -15.17 -21.54
N HIS A 116 -5.55 -14.71 -22.73
CA HIS A 116 -6.40 -14.77 -23.92
C HIS A 116 -6.41 -16.20 -24.47
#